data_AF-A0A1Q8CX90-F1
#
_entry.id   AF-A0A1Q8CX90-F1
#
_cell.length_a   1.000
_cell.length_b   1.000
_cell.length_c   1.000
_cell.angle_alpha   90.00
_cell.angle_beta   90.00
_cell.angle_gamma   90.00
#
_symmetry.space_group_name_H-M   'P 1'
#
loop_
_entity.id
_entity.type
_entity.pdbx_description
1 polymer ?
#
loop_
_entity_poly.entity_id
_entity_poly.type
_entity_poly.pdbx_seq_one_letter_code
_entity_poly.pdbx_strand_id
1 'polypeptide(L)'
;MGSRWCLVPVTALLVAAGCASSGPASEFCTGYDDTMHELVLAARDYSVAPEEFRSRLATAKSTVARMRAEAPDDRLRSALETASFTFTVFGSDEHLADFLTRADFSDNAMVLACAEYGVEIRPGAG
;
A
#
# COMPACT_ATOMS: atom_id res chain seq x y z
N MET A 1 9.55 -25.26 26.61
CA MET A 1 10.57 -25.19 25.54
C MET A 1 10.27 -26.30 24.55
N GLY A 2 9.63 -25.99 23.43
CA GLY A 2 9.25 -26.96 22.41
C GLY A 2 9.67 -26.47 21.04
N SER A 3 10.84 -26.91 20.58
CA SER A 3 11.34 -26.66 19.23
C SER A 3 10.57 -27.53 18.23
N ARG A 4 9.77 -26.92 17.35
CA ARG A 4 9.18 -27.60 16.19
C ARG A 4 10.00 -27.27 14.94
N TRP A 5 10.65 -28.30 14.43
CA TRP A 5 11.44 -28.31 13.22
C TRP A 5 10.51 -28.33 12.00
N CYS A 6 10.64 -27.36 11.09
CA CYS A 6 10.03 -27.45 9.76
C CYS A 6 10.91 -28.33 8.87
N LEU A 7 10.54 -29.61 8.74
CA LEU A 7 10.97 -30.46 7.63
C LEU A 7 10.01 -30.22 6.46
N VAL A 8 10.50 -29.70 5.34
CA VAL A 8 9.79 -29.73 4.05
C VAL A 8 10.78 -30.17 2.96
N PRO A 9 10.52 -31.30 2.26
CA PRO A 9 11.33 -31.70 1.12
C PRO A 9 10.96 -30.89 -0.13
N VAL A 10 11.98 -30.67 -0.94
CA VAL A 10 12.00 -29.90 -2.19
C VAL A 10 11.14 -30.57 -3.28
N THR A 11 10.15 -29.84 -3.81
CA THR A 11 9.74 -29.91 -5.23
C THR A 11 8.89 -28.68 -5.61
N ALA A 12 9.36 -27.97 -6.65
CA ALA A 12 8.64 -27.01 -7.49
C ALA A 12 8.11 -25.72 -6.83
N LEU A 13 8.79 -24.60 -7.12
CA LEU A 13 8.29 -23.20 -7.18
C LEU A 13 7.01 -22.92 -6.39
N LEU A 14 7.07 -23.10 -5.08
CA LEU A 14 6.06 -22.58 -4.17
C LEU A 14 6.60 -21.29 -3.63
N VAL A 15 5.94 -20.21 -4.04
CA VAL A 15 5.91 -18.89 -3.42
C VAL A 15 6.29 -19.04 -1.96
N ALA A 16 7.38 -18.39 -1.57
CA ALA A 16 7.76 -18.26 -0.19
C ALA A 16 6.64 -17.51 0.54
N ALA A 17 5.58 -18.22 0.91
CA ALA A 17 4.72 -17.89 2.02
C ALA A 17 5.59 -18.08 3.27
N GLY A 18 6.56 -17.17 3.43
CA GLY A 18 7.23 -16.95 4.68
C GLY A 18 6.15 -16.70 5.70
N CYS A 19 6.24 -17.39 6.85
CA CYS A 19 5.39 -17.17 8.01
C CYS A 19 5.06 -15.68 8.14
N ALA A 20 3.78 -15.33 8.17
CA ALA A 20 3.32 -13.99 8.52
C ALA A 20 3.83 -13.66 9.94
N SER A 21 5.05 -13.17 10.02
CA SER A 21 5.61 -12.62 11.24
C SER A 21 5.06 -11.22 11.35
N SER A 22 4.23 -10.99 12.36
CA SER A 22 3.89 -9.66 12.88
C SER A 22 5.18 -8.88 13.12
N GLY A 23 5.61 -8.10 12.12
CA GLY A 23 6.87 -7.38 12.11
C GLY A 23 6.71 -6.03 11.43
N PRO A 24 7.71 -5.14 11.56
CA PRO A 24 7.59 -3.75 11.12
C PRO A 24 7.19 -3.56 9.65
N ALA A 25 7.66 -4.45 8.76
CA ALA A 25 7.28 -4.41 7.35
C ALA A 25 5.80 -4.74 7.12
N SER A 26 5.22 -5.67 7.90
CA SER A 26 3.80 -6.00 7.81
C SER A 26 2.93 -4.83 8.25
N GLU A 27 3.24 -4.22 9.40
CA GLU A 27 2.50 -3.06 9.89
C GLU A 27 2.61 -1.87 8.94
N PHE A 28 3.79 -1.64 8.38
CA PHE A 28 4.04 -0.60 7.39
C PHE A 28 3.21 -0.81 6.11
N CYS A 29 3.25 -2.03 5.56
CA CYS A 29 2.51 -2.38 4.35
C CYS A 29 0.99 -2.30 4.56
N THR A 30 0.46 -2.83 5.66
CA THR A 30 -0.97 -2.71 6.00
C THR A 30 -1.37 -1.25 6.20
N GLY A 31 -0.56 -0.44 6.88
CA GLY A 31 -0.85 1.00 7.05
C GLY A 31 -0.90 1.77 5.73
N TYR A 32 -0.08 1.38 4.75
CA TYR A 32 -0.15 1.95 3.39
C TYR A 32 -1.43 1.50 2.68
N ASP A 33 -1.76 0.20 2.75
CA ASP A 33 -2.97 -0.37 2.13
C ASP A 33 -4.23 0.30 2.65
N ASP A 34 -4.39 0.40 3.98
CA ASP A 34 -5.52 1.07 4.63
C ASP A 34 -5.63 2.53 4.18
N THR A 35 -4.51 3.24 4.13
CA THR A 35 -4.48 4.65 3.69
C THR A 35 -4.94 4.80 2.24
N MET A 36 -4.46 3.93 1.35
CA MET A 36 -4.84 3.98 -0.06
C MET A 36 -6.26 3.47 -0.29
N HIS A 37 -6.72 2.47 0.44
CA HIS A 37 -8.06 1.92 0.37
C HIS A 37 -9.10 3.02 0.68
N GLU A 38 -8.94 3.72 1.81
CA GLU A 38 -9.82 4.83 2.19
C GLU A 38 -9.81 5.96 1.15
N LEU A 39 -8.64 6.25 0.57
CA LEU A 39 -8.53 7.26 -0.47
C LEU A 39 -9.24 6.85 -1.77
N VAL A 40 -9.12 5.58 -2.17
CA VAL A 40 -9.80 5.05 -3.36
C VAL A 40 -11.31 5.00 -3.15
N LEU A 41 -11.79 4.64 -1.96
CA LEU A 41 -13.22 4.72 -1.63
C LEU A 41 -13.73 6.16 -1.75
N ALA A 42 -13.02 7.13 -1.17
CA ALA A 42 -13.40 8.53 -1.28
C ALA A 42 -13.33 9.06 -2.72
N ALA A 43 -12.42 8.53 -3.55
CA ALA A 43 -12.33 8.87 -4.97
C ALA A 43 -13.57 8.42 -5.75
N ARG A 44 -14.12 7.24 -5.44
CA ARG A 44 -15.35 6.71 -6.08
C ARG A 44 -16.56 7.61 -5.82
N ASP A 45 -16.61 8.24 -4.65
CA ASP A 45 -17.69 9.12 -4.24
C ASP A 45 -17.44 10.61 -4.58
N TYR A 46 -16.39 10.92 -5.35
CA TYR A 46 -15.99 12.31 -5.63
C TYR A 46 -17.13 13.17 -6.22
N SER A 47 -17.97 12.60 -7.10
CA SER A 47 -19.08 13.33 -7.72
C SER A 47 -20.17 13.75 -6.75
N VAL A 48 -20.28 13.08 -5.59
CA VAL A 48 -21.28 13.36 -4.56
C VAL A 48 -20.68 14.02 -3.31
N ALA A 49 -19.41 13.78 -3.01
CA ALA A 49 -18.73 14.27 -1.81
C ALA A 49 -17.28 14.75 -2.08
N PRO A 50 -17.08 15.81 -2.89
CA PRO A 50 -15.73 16.27 -3.28
C PRO A 50 -14.91 16.84 -2.11
N GLU A 51 -15.57 17.36 -1.06
CA GLU A 51 -14.90 17.82 0.17
C GLU A 51 -14.37 16.65 1.02
N GLU A 52 -15.08 15.52 1.03
CA GLU A 52 -14.63 14.31 1.74
C GLU A 52 -13.38 13.76 1.06
N PHE A 53 -13.37 13.68 -0.28
CA PHE A 53 -12.17 13.30 -1.02
C PHE A 53 -10.98 14.20 -0.70
N ARG A 54 -11.16 15.53 -0.68
CA ARG A 54 -10.09 16.47 -0.31
C ARG A 54 -9.57 16.24 1.10
N SER A 55 -10.46 16.01 2.06
CA SER A 55 -10.10 15.69 3.44
C SER A 55 -9.29 14.40 3.54
N ARG A 56 -9.73 13.34 2.84
CA ARG A 56 -9.03 12.05 2.78
C ARG A 56 -7.70 12.14 2.05
N LEU A 57 -7.62 12.92 0.98
CA LEU A 57 -6.37 13.18 0.27
C LEU A 57 -5.35 13.92 1.15
N ALA A 58 -5.79 14.93 1.90
CA ALA A 58 -4.92 15.65 2.84
C ALA A 58 -4.41 14.72 3.95
N THR A 59 -5.28 13.85 4.47
CA THR A 59 -4.94 12.83 5.46
C THR A 59 -3.93 11.83 4.89
N ALA A 60 -4.18 11.30 3.69
CA ALA A 60 -3.31 10.35 3.01
C ALA A 60 -1.92 10.95 2.75
N LYS A 61 -1.84 12.19 2.26
CA LYS A 61 -0.56 12.91 2.07
C LYS A 61 0.21 13.07 3.38
N SER A 62 -0.48 13.43 4.47
CA SER A 62 0.12 13.55 5.80
C SER A 62 0.62 12.20 6.32
N THR A 63 -0.19 11.16 6.22
CA THR A 63 0.16 9.79 6.64
C THR A 63 1.36 9.27 5.86
N VAL A 64 1.36 9.39 4.53
CA VAL A 64 2.48 8.96 3.68
C VAL A 64 3.77 9.75 4.00
N ALA A 65 3.66 11.05 4.28
CA ALA A 65 4.81 11.85 4.71
C ALA A 65 5.39 11.34 6.05
N ARG A 66 4.54 10.97 7.01
CA ARG A 66 4.97 10.36 8.28
C ARG A 66 5.59 8.98 8.06
N MET A 67 4.93 8.12 7.29
CA MET A 67 5.42 6.77 6.98
C MET A 67 6.82 6.79 6.37
N ARG A 68 7.14 7.78 5.53
CA ARG A 68 8.49 7.92 4.97
C ARG A 68 9.59 7.98 6.04
N ALA A 69 9.32 8.62 7.18
CA ALA A 69 10.26 8.70 8.30
C ALA A 69 10.31 7.41 9.15
N GLU A 70 9.25 6.60 9.07
CA GLU A 70 9.05 5.37 9.86
C GLU A 70 9.35 4.10 9.05
N ALA A 71 9.78 4.24 7.79
CA ALA A 71 10.04 3.11 6.91
C ALA A 71 11.07 2.14 7.52
N PRO A 72 10.76 0.84 7.60
CA PRO A 72 11.62 -0.12 8.31
C PRO A 72 12.91 -0.45 7.57
N ASP A 73 12.96 -0.18 6.26
CA ASP A 73 14.16 -0.30 5.43
C ASP A 73 14.11 0.62 4.21
N ASP A 74 15.25 0.70 3.52
CA ASP A 74 15.45 1.57 2.34
C ASP A 74 14.58 1.17 1.15
N ARG A 75 14.20 -0.09 1.06
CA ARG A 75 13.41 -0.60 -0.05
C ARG A 75 11.98 -0.12 0.05
N LEU A 76 11.34 -0.33 1.20
CA LEU A 76 9.98 0.15 1.46
C LEU A 76 9.93 1.69 1.45
N ARG A 77 10.99 2.36 1.92
CA ARG A 77 11.14 3.81 1.79
C ARG A 77 11.14 4.26 0.32
N SER A 78 11.94 3.63 -0.53
CA SER A 78 12.05 3.97 -1.95
C SER A 78 10.75 3.64 -2.72
N ALA A 79 10.11 2.52 -2.39
CA ALA A 79 8.81 2.16 -2.95
C ALA A 79 7.73 3.18 -2.59
N LEU A 80 7.68 3.63 -1.32
CA LEU A 80 6.75 4.66 -0.87
C LEU A 80 7.00 6.00 -1.58
N GLU A 81 8.27 6.41 -1.72
CA GLU A 81 8.63 7.63 -2.46
C GLU A 81 8.16 7.57 -3.90
N THR A 82 8.35 6.43 -4.58
CA THR A 82 7.89 6.21 -5.95
C THR A 82 6.36 6.25 -6.03
N ALA A 83 5.65 5.56 -5.15
CA ALA A 83 4.20 5.52 -5.13
C ALA A 83 3.57 6.90 -4.82
N SER A 84 4.21 7.69 -3.96
CA SER A 84 3.76 9.03 -3.55
C SER A 84 3.79 10.06 -4.68
N PHE A 85 4.54 9.81 -5.75
CA PHE A 85 4.60 10.67 -6.93
C PHE A 85 3.22 10.84 -7.59
N THR A 86 2.36 9.82 -7.53
CA THR A 86 0.97 9.89 -8.00
C THR A 86 0.21 11.07 -7.39
N PHE A 87 0.50 11.47 -6.15
CA PHE A 87 -0.19 12.57 -5.49
C PHE A 87 0.25 13.97 -5.94
N THR A 88 1.31 14.07 -6.74
CA THR A 88 1.92 15.35 -7.15
C THR A 88 1.75 15.66 -8.63
N VAL A 89 1.41 14.66 -9.46
CA VAL A 89 1.32 14.82 -10.92
C VAL A 89 -0.01 15.38 -11.43
N PHE A 90 -1.08 15.32 -10.63
CA PHE A 90 -2.40 15.80 -11.05
C PHE A 90 -2.60 17.28 -10.72
N GLY A 91 -3.09 18.04 -11.71
CA GLY A 91 -3.38 19.47 -11.58
C GLY A 91 -4.74 19.79 -10.93
N SER A 92 -5.58 18.79 -10.68
CA SER A 92 -6.86 18.92 -9.97
C SER A 92 -7.21 17.64 -9.21
N ASP A 93 -7.99 17.81 -8.15
CA ASP A 93 -8.47 16.70 -7.32
C ASP A 93 -9.40 15.76 -8.11
N GLU A 94 -10.19 16.30 -9.03
CA GLU A 94 -11.07 15.52 -9.92
C GLU A 94 -10.29 14.54 -10.80
N HIS A 95 -9.20 14.99 -11.44
CA HIS A 95 -8.38 14.12 -12.28
C HIS A 95 -7.67 13.04 -11.45
N LEU A 96 -7.26 13.38 -10.23
CA LEU A 96 -6.68 12.39 -9.31
C LEU A 96 -7.74 11.36 -8.89
N ALA A 97 -8.96 11.77 -8.56
CA ALA A 97 -10.04 10.86 -8.19
C ALA A 97 -10.40 9.92 -9.37
N ASP A 98 -10.57 10.47 -10.57
CA ASP A 98 -10.84 9.71 -11.79
C ASP A 98 -9.69 8.73 -12.14
N PHE A 99 -8.44 9.10 -11.85
CA PHE A 99 -7.32 8.18 -11.95
C PHE A 99 -7.42 7.05 -10.91
N LEU A 100 -7.58 7.39 -9.63
CA LEU A 100 -7.60 6.42 -8.52
C LEU A 100 -8.72 5.39 -8.65
N THR A 101 -9.85 5.76 -9.26
CA THR A 101 -10.98 4.84 -9.49
C THR A 101 -10.75 3.85 -10.64
N ARG A 102 -9.84 4.15 -11.56
CA ARG A 102 -9.54 3.31 -12.74
C ARG A 102 -8.16 2.67 -12.70
N ALA A 103 -7.29 3.13 -11.82
CA ALA A 103 -5.93 2.66 -11.69
C ALA A 103 -5.92 1.17 -11.30
N ASP A 104 -5.13 0.39 -12.05
CA ASP A 104 -4.71 -0.92 -11.60
C ASP A 104 -3.48 -0.74 -10.73
N PHE A 105 -3.58 -1.15 -9.46
CA PHE A 105 -2.51 -1.02 -8.49
C PHE A 105 -1.55 -2.22 -8.48
N SER A 106 -1.76 -3.24 -9.32
CA SER A 106 -0.89 -4.42 -9.36
C SER A 106 0.58 -4.10 -9.65
N ASP A 107 0.85 -3.07 -10.46
CA ASP A 107 2.20 -2.58 -10.77
C ASP A 107 2.68 -1.46 -9.82
N ASN A 108 1.93 -1.14 -8.76
CA ASN A 108 2.33 -0.11 -7.81
C ASN A 108 3.59 -0.56 -7.05
N ALA A 109 4.58 0.34 -6.94
CA ALA A 109 5.86 0.04 -6.29
C ALA A 109 5.72 -0.48 -4.85
N MET A 110 4.74 0.02 -4.10
CA MET A 110 4.44 -0.47 -2.75
C MET A 110 3.81 -1.86 -2.77
N VAL A 111 2.91 -2.15 -3.72
CA VAL A 111 2.30 -3.48 -3.87
C VAL A 111 3.37 -4.53 -4.16
N LEU A 112 4.26 -4.25 -5.11
CA LEU A 112 5.38 -5.13 -5.45
C LEU A 112 6.36 -5.27 -4.28
N ALA A 113 6.72 -4.17 -3.62
CA ALA A 113 7.64 -4.22 -2.48
C ALA A 113 7.07 -5.03 -1.32
N CYS A 114 5.81 -4.80 -0.94
CA CYS A 114 5.16 -5.51 0.16
C CYS A 114 5.01 -7.02 -0.09
N ALA A 115 4.76 -7.42 -1.34
CA ALA A 115 4.69 -8.83 -1.72
C ALA A 115 6.01 -9.58 -1.40
N GLU A 116 7.16 -8.91 -1.47
CA GLU A 116 8.45 -9.52 -1.14
C GLU A 116 8.67 -9.74 0.36
N TYR A 117 7.89 -9.06 1.21
CA TYR A 117 7.80 -9.33 2.65
C TYR A 117 6.68 -10.31 3.00
N GLY A 118 6.03 -10.91 2.00
CA GLY A 118 4.90 -11.83 2.18
C GLY A 118 3.58 -11.12 2.53
N VAL A 119 3.49 -9.81 2.29
CA VAL A 119 2.30 -9.01 2.59
C VAL A 119 1.60 -8.66 1.27
N GLU A 120 0.47 -9.30 1.01
CA GLU A 120 -0.40 -8.90 -0.09
C GLU A 120 -1.23 -7.69 0.31
N ILE A 121 -1.04 -6.58 -0.41
CA ILE A 121 -1.87 -5.37 -0.29
C ILE A 121 -2.63 -5.15 -1.60
N ARG A 122 -3.88 -4.70 -1.51
CA ARG A 122 -4.75 -4.51 -2.67
C ARG A 122 -5.49 -3.18 -2.57
N PRO A 123 -4.77 -2.07 -2.85
CA PRO A 123 -5.37 -0.75 -2.83
C PRO A 123 -6.60 -0.71 -3.75
N GLY A 124 -7.77 -0.39 -3.20
CA GLY A 124 -9.01 -0.30 -3.97
C GLY A 124 -9.79 -1.60 -4.21
N ALA A 125 -9.35 -2.75 -3.68
CA ALA A 125 -10.21 -3.92 -3.59
C ALA A 125 -11.28 -3.70 -2.51
N GLY A 126 -12.51 -3.45 -2.94
CA GLY A 126 -13.69 -3.16 -2.12
C GLY A 126 -14.91 -2.96 -3.00
#